data_AF-A0A8T3PXR1-F1
#
_entry.id   AF-A0A8T3PXR1-F1
#
_cell.length_a   1.000
_cell.length_b   1.000
_cell.length_c   1.000
_cell.angle_alpha   90.00
_cell.angle_beta   90.00
_cell.angle_gamma   90.00
#
_symmetry.space_group_name_H-M   'P 1'
#
loop_
_entity.id
_entity.type
_entity.pdbx_description
1 polymer ?
#
loop_
_entity_poly.entity_id
_entity_poly.type
_entity_poly.pdbx_seq_one_letter_code
_entity_poly.pdbx_strand_id
1 'polypeptide(L)'
;MWGLPPECDGNPLCRGALEDVYGIPWGALRIEPLAPCDAPMAIALNEGAIDVAELCSTQPDIERFGFVVLEDDQFTQPAENIAPVIRSEVLESMPAEAVDVLNAVSAQMTTEELTSLGVRVAVDQEPIADVARSWLEEHGLLD
;
A
#
# COMPACT_ATOMS: atom_id res chain seq x y z
N MET A 1 -14.01 9.90 -15.00
CA MET A 1 -14.42 10.23 -13.62
C MET A 1 -13.31 9.76 -12.70
N TRP A 2 -12.94 10.57 -11.72
CA TRP A 2 -11.82 10.30 -10.81
C TRP A 2 -12.39 10.03 -9.42
N GLY A 3 -12.11 8.86 -8.85
CA GLY A 3 -12.35 8.61 -7.44
C GLY A 3 -11.22 9.22 -6.63
N LEU A 4 -11.52 10.26 -5.86
CA LEU A 4 -10.55 10.96 -5.03
C LEU A 4 -11.12 11.19 -3.62
N PRO A 5 -10.26 11.20 -2.58
CA PRO A 5 -10.61 11.60 -1.23
C PRO A 5 -11.31 12.97 -1.16
N PRO A 6 -12.34 13.13 -0.32
CA PRO A 6 -12.98 14.42 -0.07
C PRO A 6 -11.99 15.52 0.35
N GLU A 7 -10.94 15.16 1.08
CA GLU A 7 -9.87 16.05 1.55
C GLU A 7 -8.87 16.46 0.46
N CYS A 8 -8.96 15.90 -0.75
CA CYS A 8 -8.06 16.29 -1.83
C CYS A 8 -8.14 17.77 -2.16
N ASP A 9 -9.31 18.40 -2.00
CA ASP A 9 -9.43 19.85 -2.16
C ASP A 9 -8.69 20.58 -1.04
N GLY A 10 -7.59 21.25 -1.41
CA GLY A 10 -6.70 21.93 -0.48
C GLY A 10 -5.56 21.05 0.08
N ASN A 11 -5.51 19.76 -0.25
CA ASN A 11 -4.38 18.89 0.11
C ASN A 11 -3.25 19.05 -0.92
N PRO A 12 -2.05 19.52 -0.51
CA PRO A 12 -0.91 19.69 -1.42
C PRO A 12 -0.40 18.37 -2.01
N LEU A 13 -0.59 17.24 -1.31
CA LEU A 13 -0.19 15.92 -1.78
C LEU A 13 -1.19 15.31 -2.77
N CYS A 14 -2.42 15.83 -2.83
CA CYS A 14 -3.42 15.36 -3.79
C CYS A 14 -3.66 16.40 -4.90
N ARG A 15 -4.49 17.43 -4.64
CA ARG A 15 -4.77 18.46 -5.64
C ARG A 15 -3.48 19.20 -6.07
N GLY A 16 -2.62 19.56 -5.11
CA GLY A 16 -1.37 20.26 -5.43
C GLY A 16 -0.47 19.42 -6.34
N ALA A 17 -0.31 18.13 -6.04
CA ALA A 17 0.42 17.20 -6.88
C ALA A 17 -0.18 17.12 -8.29
N LEU A 18 -1.48 16.89 -8.41
CA LEU A 18 -2.15 16.77 -9.70
C LEU A 18 -2.07 18.06 -10.53
N GLU A 19 -2.37 19.22 -9.92
CA GLU A 19 -2.47 20.50 -10.61
C GLU A 19 -1.10 21.16 -10.85
N ASP A 20 -0.28 21.28 -9.80
CA ASP A 20 0.96 22.06 -9.85
C ASP A 20 2.16 21.25 -10.35
N VAL A 21 2.18 19.93 -10.16
CA VAL A 21 3.30 19.07 -10.56
C VAL A 21 3.00 18.34 -11.87
N TYR A 22 1.85 17.66 -11.95
CA TYR A 22 1.45 16.88 -13.13
C TYR A 22 0.69 17.71 -14.19
N GLY A 23 0.34 18.97 -13.89
CA GLY A 23 -0.33 19.86 -14.84
C GLY A 23 -1.77 19.44 -15.19
N ILE A 24 -2.39 18.60 -14.35
CA ILE A 24 -3.75 18.11 -14.52
C ILE A 24 -4.72 19.19 -14.01
N PRO A 25 -5.51 19.83 -14.87
CA PRO A 25 -6.35 20.94 -14.46
C PRO A 25 -7.49 20.47 -13.55
N TRP A 26 -7.39 20.77 -12.25
CA TRP A 26 -8.34 20.33 -11.22
C TRP A 26 -9.80 20.65 -11.59
N GLY A 27 -10.05 21.87 -12.07
CA GLY A 27 -11.39 22.32 -12.46
C GLY A 27 -12.01 21.59 -13.66
N ALA A 28 -11.23 20.80 -14.41
CA ALA A 28 -11.73 19.97 -15.50
C ALA A 28 -12.06 18.53 -15.05
N LEU A 29 -11.65 18.13 -13.84
CA LEU A 29 -11.92 16.80 -13.32
C LEU A 29 -13.38 16.67 -12.90
N ARG A 30 -13.96 15.51 -13.22
CA ARG A 30 -15.22 15.05 -12.61
C ARG A 30 -14.85 14.09 -11.50
N ILE A 31 -15.08 14.49 -10.26
CA ILE A 31 -14.63 13.78 -9.07
C ILE A 31 -15.82 13.08 -8.41
N GLU A 32 -15.66 11.81 -8.11
CA GLU A 32 -16.50 11.04 -7.19
C GLU A 32 -15.79 10.98 -5.83
N PRO A 33 -16.33 11.58 -4.77
CA PRO A 33 -15.67 11.62 -3.47
C PRO A 33 -15.76 10.25 -2.77
N LEU A 34 -14.63 9.58 -2.62
CA LEU A 34 -14.50 8.25 -2.02
C LEU A 34 -13.33 8.23 -1.04
N ALA A 35 -13.43 7.46 0.04
CA ALA A 35 -12.36 7.39 1.04
C ALA A 35 -11.07 6.78 0.44
N PRO A 36 -9.88 7.34 0.75
CA PRO A 36 -8.62 6.78 0.28
C PRO A 36 -8.40 5.39 0.85
N CYS A 37 -7.72 4.54 0.08
CA CYS A 37 -7.29 3.20 0.52
C CYS A 37 -8.42 2.27 1.00
N ASP A 38 -9.66 2.54 0.56
CA ASP A 38 -10.84 1.81 1.00
C ASP A 38 -11.41 0.94 -0.12
N ALA A 39 -12.10 -0.13 0.27
CA ALA A 39 -12.68 -1.10 -0.67
C ALA A 39 -13.70 -0.47 -1.65
N PRO A 40 -14.58 0.49 -1.26
CA PRO A 40 -15.49 1.14 -2.19
C PRO A 40 -14.81 1.87 -3.34
N MET A 41 -13.62 2.46 -3.11
CA MET A 41 -12.82 3.09 -4.17
C MET A 41 -12.40 2.06 -5.22
N ALA A 42 -11.84 0.95 -4.77
CA ALA A 42 -11.43 -0.13 -5.66
C ALA A 42 -12.61 -0.78 -6.41
N ILE A 43 -13.74 -1.01 -5.71
CA ILE A 43 -14.95 -1.55 -6.33
C ILE A 43 -15.49 -0.61 -7.41
N ALA A 44 -15.55 0.69 -7.14
CA ALA A 44 -16.00 1.68 -8.12
C ALA A 44 -15.12 1.68 -9.39
N LEU A 45 -13.81 1.49 -9.24
CA LEU A 45 -12.90 1.36 -10.38
C LEU A 45 -13.16 0.06 -11.15
N ASN A 46 -13.26 -1.08 -10.45
CA ASN A 46 -13.50 -2.39 -11.06
C ASN A 46 -14.85 -2.45 -11.81
N GLU A 47 -15.88 -1.80 -11.28
CA GLU A 47 -17.21 -1.74 -11.90
C GLU A 47 -17.33 -0.66 -13.00
N GLY A 48 -16.28 0.14 -13.21
CA GLY A 48 -16.25 1.21 -14.21
C GLY A 48 -17.10 2.44 -13.85
N ALA A 49 -17.44 2.62 -12.58
CA ALA A 49 -18.09 3.84 -12.08
C ALA A 49 -17.10 5.02 -12.07
N ILE A 50 -15.82 4.75 -11.83
CA ILE A 50 -14.70 5.69 -11.98
C ILE A 50 -13.65 5.10 -12.94
N ASP A 51 -12.85 5.98 -13.55
CA ASP A 51 -11.79 5.60 -14.51
C ASP A 51 -10.39 5.64 -13.88
N VAL A 52 -10.24 6.40 -12.78
CA VAL A 52 -8.99 6.59 -12.04
C VAL A 52 -9.32 6.58 -10.56
N ALA A 53 -8.48 5.97 -9.73
CA ALA A 53 -8.68 5.86 -8.29
C ALA A 53 -7.39 6.21 -7.53
N GLU A 54 -7.54 6.80 -6.35
CA GLU A 54 -6.47 6.89 -5.36
C GLU A 54 -6.52 5.66 -4.44
N LEU A 55 -5.53 4.78 -4.56
CA LEU A 55 -5.39 3.55 -3.78
C LEU A 55 -4.08 3.58 -2.99
N CYS A 56 -4.02 2.83 -1.88
CA CYS A 56 -2.75 2.57 -1.20
C CYS A 56 -1.92 1.56 -2.02
N SER A 57 -0.60 1.77 -2.12
CA SER A 57 0.28 1.00 -3.01
C SER A 57 0.35 -0.50 -2.70
N THR A 58 0.03 -0.91 -1.46
CA THR A 58 -0.02 -2.32 -1.03
C THR A 58 -1.45 -2.82 -0.83
N GLN A 59 -2.46 -2.11 -1.36
CA GLN A 59 -3.86 -2.51 -1.19
C GLN A 59 -4.13 -3.80 -1.99
N PRO A 60 -4.70 -4.85 -1.37
CA PRO A 60 -4.87 -6.16 -2.01
C PRO A 60 -5.81 -6.11 -3.23
N ASP A 61 -6.69 -5.12 -3.29
CA ASP A 61 -7.59 -4.94 -4.42
C ASP A 61 -6.85 -4.68 -5.75
N ILE A 62 -5.62 -4.16 -5.70
CA ILE A 62 -4.78 -3.95 -6.89
C ILE A 62 -4.51 -5.27 -7.59
N GLU A 63 -4.03 -6.28 -6.85
CA GLU A 63 -3.76 -7.60 -7.40
C GLU A 63 -5.07 -8.35 -7.70
N ARG A 64 -6.03 -8.32 -6.76
CA ARG A 64 -7.33 -8.98 -6.89
C ARG A 64 -8.06 -8.61 -8.18
N PHE A 65 -8.07 -7.33 -8.54
CA PHE A 65 -8.76 -6.83 -9.73
C PHE A 65 -7.83 -6.61 -10.93
N GLY A 66 -6.52 -6.83 -10.78
CA GLY A 66 -5.54 -6.68 -11.85
C GLY A 66 -5.40 -5.23 -12.32
N PHE A 67 -5.42 -4.28 -11.39
CA PHE A 67 -5.28 -2.86 -11.72
C PHE A 67 -3.86 -2.50 -12.14
N VAL A 68 -3.76 -1.47 -12.98
CA VAL A 68 -2.48 -0.86 -13.36
C VAL A 68 -2.18 0.27 -12.39
N VAL A 69 -1.08 0.13 -11.66
CA VAL A 69 -0.54 1.20 -10.79
C VAL A 69 0.28 2.16 -11.64
N LEU A 70 0.00 3.46 -11.52
CA LEU A 70 0.79 4.52 -12.15
C LEU A 70 2.00 4.83 -11.26
N GLU A 71 3.17 4.99 -11.89
CA GLU A 71 4.39 5.41 -11.20
C GLU A 71 4.29 6.90 -10.80
N ASP A 72 4.65 7.22 -9.56
CA ASP A 72 4.82 8.61 -9.10
C ASP A 72 6.24 9.10 -9.48
N ASP A 73 6.45 9.36 -10.76
CA ASP A 73 7.76 9.70 -11.33
C ASP A 73 8.28 11.08 -10.90
N GLN A 74 7.41 11.93 -10.35
CA GLN A 74 7.76 13.24 -9.80
C GLN A 74 7.92 13.25 -8.28
N PHE A 75 7.81 12.09 -7.62
CA PHE A 75 8.01 11.92 -6.17
C PHE A 75 7.13 12.88 -5.35
N THR A 76 5.86 12.98 -5.74
CA THR A 76 4.89 13.85 -5.06
C THR A 76 4.43 13.28 -3.73
N GLN A 77 4.42 11.95 -3.59
CA GLN A 77 4.06 11.27 -2.35
C GLN A 77 5.29 11.00 -1.49
N PRO A 78 5.20 11.20 -0.17
CA PRO A 78 6.25 10.77 0.74
C PRO A 78 6.39 9.24 0.72
N ALA A 79 7.62 8.75 0.81
CA ALA A 79 7.86 7.31 0.91
C ALA A 79 7.41 6.77 2.27
N GLU A 80 6.45 5.85 2.28
CA GLU A 80 5.91 5.19 3.47
C GLU A 80 6.48 3.76 3.63
N ASN A 81 7.81 3.65 3.63
CA ASN A 81 8.47 2.36 3.75
C ASN A 81 8.18 1.70 5.11
N ILE A 82 7.88 0.40 5.10
CA ILE A 82 7.72 -0.39 6.32
C ILE A 82 9.12 -0.77 6.85
N ALA A 83 9.37 -0.47 8.11
CA ALA A 83 10.63 -0.81 8.78
C ALA A 83 10.39 -1.29 10.22
N PRO A 84 11.09 -2.34 10.69
CA PRO A 84 11.11 -2.71 12.09
C PRO A 84 11.75 -1.59 12.94
N VAL A 85 11.07 -1.15 14.00
CA VAL A 85 11.60 -0.17 14.96
C VAL A 85 11.63 -0.79 16.35
N ILE A 86 12.83 -0.81 16.95
CA ILE A 86 13.09 -1.48 18.24
C ILE A 86 13.75 -0.49 19.19
N ARG A 87 13.34 -0.51 20.46
CA ARG A 87 14.00 0.28 21.51
C ARG A 87 15.44 -0.18 21.71
N SER A 88 16.39 0.74 21.85
CA SER A 88 17.81 0.43 22.00
C SER A 88 18.10 -0.56 23.15
N GLU A 89 17.46 -0.37 24.30
CA GLU A 89 17.61 -1.25 25.48
C GLU A 89 17.20 -2.71 25.19
N VAL A 90 16.19 -2.91 24.34
CA VAL A 90 15.76 -4.25 23.91
C VAL A 90 16.77 -4.81 22.91
N LEU A 91 17.20 -3.99 21.94
CA LEU A 91 18.19 -4.39 20.94
C LEU A 91 19.53 -4.85 21.58
N GLU A 92 19.99 -4.15 22.62
CA GLU A 92 21.23 -4.49 23.35
C GLU A 92 21.17 -5.85 24.07
N SER A 93 19.97 -6.29 24.45
CA SER A 93 19.74 -7.57 25.14
C SER A 93 19.23 -8.67 24.22
N MET A 94 18.99 -8.36 22.95
CA MET A 94 18.46 -9.28 21.96
C MET A 94 19.57 -10.20 21.41
N PRO A 95 19.28 -11.49 21.14
CA PRO A 95 20.21 -12.34 20.40
C PRO A 95 20.56 -11.72 19.05
N ALA A 96 21.82 -11.83 18.63
CA ALA A 96 22.28 -11.26 17.36
C ALA A 96 21.49 -11.87 16.18
N GLU A 97 21.19 -13.15 16.26
CA GLU A 97 20.44 -13.90 15.26
C GLU A 97 19.02 -13.33 15.04
N ALA A 98 18.41 -12.73 16.06
CA ALA A 98 17.09 -12.11 15.91
C ALA A 98 17.16 -10.83 15.06
N VAL A 99 18.27 -10.08 15.13
CA VAL A 99 18.49 -8.91 14.25
C VAL A 99 18.62 -9.38 12.80
N ASP A 100 19.35 -10.47 12.57
CA ASP A 100 19.54 -11.04 11.23
C ASP A 100 18.21 -11.50 10.62
N VAL A 101 17.36 -12.18 11.40
CA VAL A 101 16.02 -12.58 10.96
C VAL A 101 15.16 -11.37 10.62
N LEU A 102 15.12 -10.34 11.48
CA LEU A 102 14.34 -9.13 11.22
C LEU A 102 14.80 -8.41 9.95
N ASN A 103 16.11 -8.33 9.72
CA ASN A 103 16.67 -7.77 8.49
C ASN A 103 16.32 -8.61 7.27
N ALA A 104 16.35 -9.95 7.38
CA ALA A 104 15.96 -10.85 6.30
C ALA A 104 14.48 -10.71 5.94
N VAL A 105 13.58 -10.62 6.93
CA VAL A 105 12.16 -10.31 6.71
C VAL A 105 12.03 -8.96 6.00
N SER A 106 12.63 -7.91 6.56
CA SER A 106 12.56 -6.55 6.03
C SER A 106 13.04 -6.45 4.57
N ALA A 107 14.06 -7.23 4.19
CA ALA A 107 14.58 -7.25 2.82
C ALA A 107 13.61 -7.86 1.79
N GLN A 108 12.68 -8.71 2.23
CA GLN A 108 11.69 -9.34 1.34
C GLN A 108 10.38 -8.55 1.23
N MET A 109 10.13 -7.57 2.11
CA MET A 109 8.88 -6.79 2.13
C MET A 109 8.80 -5.77 0.98
N THR A 110 8.76 -6.26 -0.25
CA THR A 110 8.50 -5.46 -1.45
C THR A 110 7.01 -5.09 -1.54
N THR A 111 6.66 -4.11 -2.38
CA THR A 111 5.25 -3.76 -2.62
C THR A 111 4.44 -4.95 -3.14
N GLU A 112 5.01 -5.76 -4.04
CA GLU A 112 4.38 -6.98 -4.55
C GLU A 112 4.14 -8.00 -3.44
N GLU A 113 5.16 -8.24 -2.61
CA GLU A 113 5.06 -9.17 -1.48
C GLU A 113 3.99 -8.75 -0.48
N LEU A 114 3.97 -7.46 -0.11
CA LEU A 114 2.97 -6.91 0.82
C LEU A 114 1.55 -6.98 0.25
N THR A 115 1.39 -6.79 -1.06
CA THR A 115 0.09 -6.88 -1.73
C THR A 115 -0.42 -8.32 -1.72
N SER A 116 0.43 -9.29 -2.07
CA SER A 116 0.12 -10.73 -2.06
C SER A 116 -0.25 -11.23 -0.65
N LEU A 117 0.53 -10.85 0.37
CA LEU A 117 0.20 -11.11 1.77
C LEU A 117 -1.14 -10.48 2.18
N GLY A 118 -1.39 -9.25 1.70
CA GLY A 118 -2.66 -8.56 1.87
C GLY A 118 -3.84 -9.31 1.26
N VAL A 119 -3.67 -9.93 0.09
CA VAL A 119 -4.73 -10.72 -0.58
C VAL A 119 -5.11 -11.91 0.28
N ARG A 120 -4.13 -12.68 0.74
CA ARG A 120 -4.38 -13.86 1.60
C ARG A 120 -5.19 -13.52 2.84
N VAL A 121 -4.88 -12.39 3.48
CA VAL A 121 -5.57 -11.97 4.71
C VAL A 121 -6.93 -11.34 4.41
N ALA A 122 -6.98 -10.33 3.55
CA ALA A 122 -8.17 -9.49 3.39
C ALA A 122 -9.20 -10.07 2.42
N VAL A 123 -8.75 -10.84 1.43
CA VAL A 123 -9.61 -11.41 0.37
C VAL A 123 -9.90 -12.87 0.67
N ASP A 124 -8.87 -13.69 0.87
CA ASP A 124 -9.01 -15.13 1.11
C ASP A 124 -9.40 -15.46 2.57
N GLN A 125 -9.35 -14.45 3.44
CA GLN A 125 -9.70 -14.55 4.87
C GLN A 125 -8.88 -15.60 5.62
N GLU A 126 -7.65 -15.86 5.17
CA GLU A 126 -6.73 -16.70 5.91
C GLU A 126 -6.37 -16.05 7.27
N PRO A 127 -6.23 -16.84 8.34
CA PRO A 127 -5.80 -16.31 9.63
C PRO A 127 -4.41 -15.67 9.52
N ILE A 128 -4.27 -14.43 9.99
CA ILE A 128 -3.01 -13.65 9.93
C ILE A 128 -1.81 -14.44 10.48
N ALA A 129 -2.01 -15.16 11.59
CA ALA A 129 -0.95 -15.96 12.20
C ALA A 129 -0.48 -17.12 11.30
N ASP A 130 -1.41 -17.72 10.54
CA ASP A 130 -1.12 -18.82 9.63
C ASP A 130 -0.43 -18.29 8.36
N VAL A 131 -0.87 -17.14 7.83
CA VAL A 131 -0.21 -16.44 6.72
C VAL A 131 1.22 -16.07 7.10
N ALA A 132 1.43 -15.43 8.24
CA ALA A 132 2.77 -15.04 8.70
C ALA A 132 3.68 -16.25 8.94
N ARG A 133 3.15 -17.31 9.57
CA ARG A 133 3.89 -18.56 9.81
C ARG A 133 4.30 -19.23 8.50
N SER A 134 3.34 -19.49 7.62
CA SER A 134 3.60 -20.15 6.34
C SER A 134 4.59 -19.35 5.50
N TRP A 135 4.45 -18.02 5.47
CA TRP A 135 5.40 -17.16 4.76
C TRP A 135 6.83 -17.29 5.32
N LEU A 136 6.99 -17.29 6.64
CA LEU A 136 8.31 -17.48 7.27
C LEU A 136 8.89 -18.88 6.96
N GLU A 137 8.07 -19.92 7.01
CA GLU A 137 8.47 -21.30 6.69
C GLU A 137 8.89 -21.43 5.22
N GLU A 138 8.12 -20.86 4.28
CA GLU A 138 8.41 -20.85 2.84
C GLU A 138 9.73 -20.13 2.50
N HIS A 139 10.08 -19.10 3.28
CA HIS A 139 11.31 -18.33 3.13
C HIS A 139 12.49 -18.91 3.95
N GLY A 140 12.30 -20.03 4.65
CA GLY A 140 13.33 -20.66 5.47
C GLY A 140 13.75 -19.82 6.68
N LEU A 141 12.84 -18.98 7.18
CA LEU A 141 13.02 -18.11 8.35
C LEU A 141 12.39 -18.69 9.62
N LEU A 142 11.66 -19.80 9.50
CA LEU A 142 11.03 -20.56 10.57
C LEU A 142 10.97 -22.04 10.21
N ASP A 143 11.14 -22.91 11.21
CA ASP A 143 11.05 -24.38 11.10
C ASP A 143 9.72 -24.94 11.67
#